data_AF-A0A965BGW6-F1
#
_entry.id   AF-A0A965BGW6-F1
#
_cell.length_a   1.000
_cell.length_b   1.000
_cell.length_c   1.000
_cell.angle_alpha   90.00
_cell.angle_beta   90.00
_cell.angle_gamma   90.00
#
_symmetry.space_group_name_H-M   'P 1'
#
loop_
_entity.id
_entity.type
_entity.pdbx_description
1 polymer ?
#
loop_
_entity_poly.entity_id
_entity_poly.type
_entity_poly.pdbx_seq_one_letter_code
_entity_poly.pdbx_strand_id
1 'polypeptide(L)'
;IFERGETQILGITTLNMLKMEQQLDTLNPEDHKRYMHNYNFPPYSTGETGRVGSPKRREIGHGALAERALLPVLPGRQEFPYAIRQVSEALGSNGSTSMGSVCASTLSLLNAGVPLKAPVAGIAMGLISDDVDGKVEYVALTDILGAEDAFGDMDFKVAGTKDFVTALQLDTKLDGIPASVLSAALLQAKEARLAILKVMNEAIDRPDDMNPLAPRIISIKIPVDQIGAVIGPKGKVINQIQEETGAEISIEDDGTIFIGATNGTAADAAKAAILSIADPKLPEIGERYNGTIVKLATFGAFVNLLPGKDGLLHISQIRKMHGGKRIENLEDVMNVGDKVEVEIGEIDPKGKLSLIPVLDESQKSDTASE
;
A
#
# COMPACT_ATOMS: atom_id res chain seq x y z
N ILE A 1 11.73 -2.68 -20.49
CA ILE A 1 12.42 -1.74 -21.42
C ILE A 1 11.38 -1.18 -22.37
N PHE A 2 11.48 0.10 -22.72
CA PHE A 2 10.66 0.72 -23.77
C PHE A 2 11.60 1.33 -24.82
N GLU A 3 11.31 1.09 -26.09
CA GLU A 3 12.10 1.60 -27.22
C GLU A 3 11.19 2.16 -28.30
N ARG A 4 11.56 3.33 -28.83
CA ARG A 4 10.86 4.04 -29.90
C ARG A 4 11.88 4.75 -30.78
N GLY A 5 12.06 4.25 -32.00
CA GLY A 5 13.18 4.67 -32.84
C GLY A 5 14.50 4.43 -32.11
N GLU A 6 15.37 5.43 -32.05
CA GLU A 6 16.65 5.38 -31.32
C GLU A 6 16.55 5.85 -29.86
N THR A 7 15.32 6.12 -29.37
CA THR A 7 15.08 6.45 -27.96
C THR A 7 14.76 5.19 -27.18
N GLN A 8 15.62 4.83 -26.23
CA GLN A 8 15.49 3.60 -25.44
C GLN A 8 15.61 3.90 -23.95
N ILE A 9 14.61 3.50 -23.18
CA ILE A 9 14.56 3.71 -21.72
C ILE A 9 14.42 2.37 -20.99
N LEU A 10 15.31 2.17 -20.02
CA LEU A 10 15.19 1.10 -19.03
C LEU A 10 14.51 1.67 -17.78
N GLY A 11 13.24 1.30 -17.59
CA GLY A 11 12.49 1.55 -16.36
C GLY A 11 12.72 0.43 -15.34
N ILE A 12 12.99 0.78 -14.09
CA ILE A 12 13.16 -0.15 -12.98
C ILE A 12 12.33 0.34 -11.79
N THR A 13 11.48 -0.53 -11.26
CA THR A 13 10.67 -0.25 -10.06
C THR A 13 11.25 -0.96 -8.85
N THR A 14 11.30 -0.26 -7.72
CA THR A 14 11.63 -0.82 -6.41
C THR A 14 10.52 -0.49 -5.43
N LEU A 15 10.04 -1.49 -4.71
CA LEU A 15 9.01 -1.38 -3.68
C LEU A 15 9.66 -1.56 -2.31
N ASN A 16 9.27 -0.72 -1.36
CA ASN A 16 9.74 -0.83 0.02
C ASN A 16 8.65 -0.36 1.00
N MET A 17 8.91 -0.53 2.30
CA MET A 17 8.08 -0.03 3.38
C MET A 17 7.89 1.49 3.30
N LEU A 18 6.76 1.98 3.80
CA LEU A 18 6.42 3.41 3.83
C LEU A 18 7.42 4.26 4.63
N LYS A 19 8.20 3.66 5.52
CA LYS A 19 9.29 4.35 6.21
C LYS A 19 10.40 4.84 5.27
N MET A 20 10.50 4.24 4.08
CA MET A 20 11.45 4.61 3.03
C MET A 20 10.93 5.70 2.09
N GLU A 21 9.74 6.26 2.36
CA GLU A 21 9.29 7.48 1.70
C GLU A 21 10.31 8.61 1.91
N GLN A 22 10.56 9.40 0.87
CA GLN A 22 11.51 10.49 0.98
C GLN A 22 10.92 11.59 1.88
N GLN A 23 11.63 11.94 2.95
CA GLN A 23 11.35 13.12 3.74
C GLN A 23 11.82 14.38 3.01
N LEU A 24 10.98 15.41 3.02
CA LEU A 24 11.19 16.69 2.36
C LEU A 24 11.21 17.80 3.41
N ASP A 25 12.35 18.48 3.54
CA ASP A 25 12.48 19.69 4.36
C ASP A 25 12.56 20.90 3.42
N THR A 26 11.38 21.42 3.05
CA THR A 26 11.25 22.52 2.10
C THR A 26 10.17 23.51 2.57
N LEU A 27 9.95 24.59 1.82
CA LEU A 27 8.86 25.53 2.09
C LEU A 27 7.46 24.98 1.73
N ASN A 28 7.37 23.83 1.04
CA ASN A 28 6.10 23.21 0.67
C ASN A 28 5.48 22.51 1.89
N PRO A 29 4.14 22.56 2.10
CA PRO A 29 3.47 21.77 3.13
C PRO A 29 3.64 20.25 2.99
N GLU A 30 3.94 19.72 1.80
CA GLU A 30 4.27 18.31 1.62
C GLU A 30 5.67 17.99 2.18
N ASP A 31 5.70 17.20 3.26
CA ASP A 31 6.91 16.77 3.99
C ASP A 31 7.35 15.35 3.65
N HIS A 32 6.54 14.59 2.91
CA HIS A 32 6.83 13.22 2.49
C HIS A 32 6.50 12.98 1.02
N LYS A 33 7.29 12.12 0.37
CA LYS A 33 7.10 11.74 -1.02
C LYS A 33 7.12 10.24 -1.20
N ARG A 34 5.92 9.68 -1.43
CA ARG A 34 5.72 8.22 -1.61
C ARG A 34 6.19 7.68 -2.93
N TYR A 35 5.92 8.40 -4.01
CA TYR A 35 6.35 8.05 -5.35
C TYR A 35 7.55 8.91 -5.74
N MET A 36 8.69 8.26 -5.93
CA MET A 36 9.96 8.91 -6.25
C MET A 36 10.37 8.49 -7.64
N HIS A 37 10.41 9.42 -8.58
CA HIS A 37 10.94 9.14 -9.92
C HIS A 37 12.34 9.76 -10.09
N ASN A 38 13.33 8.91 -10.33
CA ASN A 38 14.66 9.33 -10.74
C ASN A 38 14.83 9.10 -12.23
N TYR A 39 15.30 10.12 -12.93
CA TYR A 39 15.61 10.05 -14.34
C TYR A 39 17.09 10.33 -14.53
N ASN A 40 17.77 9.47 -15.27
CA ASN A 40 19.20 9.54 -15.53
C ASN A 40 19.43 9.58 -17.03
N PHE A 41 20.34 10.46 -17.46
CA PHE A 41 20.72 10.67 -18.85
C PHE A 41 22.25 10.59 -18.98
N PRO A 42 22.80 9.36 -19.00
CA PRO A 42 24.23 9.16 -19.09
C PRO A 42 24.78 9.64 -20.45
N PRO A 43 26.04 10.13 -20.51
CA PRO A 43 26.62 10.64 -21.76
C PRO A 43 26.63 9.64 -22.92
N TYR A 44 26.77 8.33 -22.61
CA TYR A 44 26.75 7.30 -23.64
C TYR A 44 25.40 7.21 -24.36
N SER A 45 24.31 7.74 -23.79
CA SER A 45 22.98 7.74 -24.40
C SER A 45 22.94 8.46 -25.74
N THR A 46 23.87 9.40 -25.99
CA THR A 46 24.05 10.11 -27.26
C THR A 46 25.40 9.79 -27.91
N GLY A 47 26.10 8.75 -27.44
CA GLY A 47 27.43 8.39 -27.93
C GLY A 47 28.55 9.32 -27.45
N GLU A 48 28.34 10.08 -26.38
CA GLU A 48 29.28 11.06 -25.86
C GLU A 48 30.04 10.55 -24.61
N THR A 49 31.11 11.25 -24.26
CA THR A 49 31.77 11.13 -22.95
C THR A 49 31.42 12.33 -22.09
N GLY A 50 31.39 12.16 -20.76
CA GLY A 50 31.05 13.28 -19.88
C GLY A 50 31.02 12.90 -18.40
N ARG A 51 30.63 13.88 -17.58
CA ARG A 51 30.49 13.69 -16.13
C ARG A 51 29.33 12.74 -15.82
N VAL A 52 29.58 11.77 -14.95
CA VAL A 52 28.58 10.85 -14.37
C VAL A 52 28.54 11.09 -12.86
N GLY A 53 27.35 11.15 -12.28
CA GLY A 53 27.16 11.37 -10.84
C GLY A 53 25.95 12.25 -10.57
N SER A 54 26.18 13.47 -10.07
CA SER A 54 25.10 14.39 -9.69
C SER A 54 24.20 14.77 -10.88
N PRO A 55 22.86 14.67 -10.73
CA PRO A 55 21.95 14.96 -11.82
C PRO A 55 21.92 16.44 -12.19
N LYS A 56 21.83 16.72 -13.50
CA LYS A 56 21.66 18.05 -14.09
C LYS A 56 20.22 18.54 -13.89
N ARG A 57 20.00 19.85 -14.03
CA ARG A 57 18.66 20.45 -13.98
C ARG A 57 17.66 19.81 -14.96
N ARG A 58 18.12 19.49 -16.18
CA ARG A 58 17.27 18.82 -17.19
C ARG A 58 16.87 17.41 -16.77
N GLU A 59 17.76 16.67 -16.12
CA GLU A 59 17.45 15.33 -15.61
C GLU A 59 16.38 15.41 -14.50
N ILE A 60 16.52 16.35 -13.57
CA ILE A 60 15.50 16.63 -12.55
C ILE A 60 14.17 17.05 -13.19
N GLY A 61 14.20 17.94 -14.17
CA GLY A 61 13.00 18.43 -14.87
C GLY A 61 12.27 17.32 -15.64
N HIS A 62 12.99 16.48 -16.37
CA HIS A 62 12.43 15.34 -17.09
C HIS A 62 11.86 14.28 -16.12
N GLY A 63 12.58 13.98 -15.03
CA GLY A 63 12.10 13.10 -13.97
C GLY A 63 10.80 13.62 -13.35
N ALA A 64 10.73 14.91 -13.02
CA ALA A 64 9.55 15.55 -12.48
C ALA A 64 8.36 15.54 -13.46
N LEU A 65 8.59 15.79 -14.75
CA LEU A 65 7.52 15.72 -15.76
C LEU A 65 6.92 14.31 -15.83
N ALA A 66 7.79 13.30 -15.92
CA ALA A 66 7.34 11.92 -16.00
C ALA A 66 6.70 11.44 -14.67
N GLU A 67 7.18 11.95 -13.53
CA GLU A 67 6.54 11.72 -12.23
C GLU A 67 5.12 12.29 -12.21
N ARG A 68 4.96 13.56 -12.59
CA ARG A 68 3.65 14.25 -12.63
C ARG A 68 2.68 13.57 -13.58
N ALA A 69 3.17 13.00 -14.68
CA ALA A 69 2.35 12.22 -15.60
C ALA A 69 1.77 10.93 -14.99
N LEU A 70 2.44 10.34 -13.99
CA LEU A 70 2.05 9.06 -13.39
C LEU A 70 1.30 9.22 -12.07
N LEU A 71 1.54 10.30 -11.31
CA LEU A 71 0.86 10.56 -10.03
C LEU A 71 -0.67 10.37 -10.08
N PRO A 72 -1.41 10.82 -11.13
CA PRO A 72 -2.86 10.69 -11.17
C PRO A 72 -3.38 9.25 -11.22
N VAL A 73 -2.56 8.30 -11.70
CA VAL A 73 -2.96 6.90 -11.89
C VAL A 73 -2.42 5.97 -10.81
N LEU A 74 -1.60 6.47 -9.89
CA LEU A 74 -1.11 5.66 -8.78
C LEU A 74 -2.26 5.27 -7.82
N PRO A 75 -2.19 4.08 -7.22
CA PRO A 75 -3.12 3.67 -6.16
C PRO A 75 -3.00 4.56 -4.92
N GLY A 76 -3.99 4.51 -4.03
CA GLY A 76 -3.91 5.17 -2.73
C GLY A 76 -2.90 4.49 -1.79
N ARG A 77 -2.49 5.18 -0.71
CA ARG A 77 -1.62 4.58 0.34
C ARG A 77 -2.27 3.36 0.99
N GLN A 78 -3.59 3.40 1.18
CA GLN A 78 -4.35 2.31 1.80
C GLN A 78 -4.48 1.09 0.87
N GLU A 79 -4.59 1.35 -0.44
CA GLU A 79 -4.72 0.31 -1.46
C GLU A 79 -3.39 -0.38 -1.76
N PHE A 80 -2.31 0.40 -1.79
CA PHE A 80 -0.97 -0.10 -2.06
C PHE A 80 0.05 0.58 -1.14
N PRO A 81 0.28 0.01 0.06
CA PRO A 81 1.01 0.67 1.15
C PRO A 81 2.52 0.57 0.99
N TYR A 82 3.04 0.98 -0.16
CA TYR A 82 4.45 0.91 -0.50
C TYR A 82 5.03 2.29 -0.81
N ALA A 83 6.25 2.52 -0.36
CA ALA A 83 7.12 3.51 -0.98
C ALA A 83 7.56 2.97 -2.34
N ILE A 84 7.38 3.76 -3.40
CA ILE A 84 7.63 3.33 -4.78
C ILE A 84 8.75 4.20 -5.34
N ARG A 85 9.89 3.58 -5.63
CA ARG A 85 10.97 4.23 -6.36
C ARG A 85 11.00 3.72 -7.78
N GLN A 86 10.85 4.63 -8.73
CA GLN A 86 11.02 4.39 -10.14
C GLN A 86 12.33 5.01 -10.60
N VAL A 87 13.14 4.27 -11.34
CA VAL A 87 14.34 4.80 -12.00
C VAL A 87 14.19 4.59 -13.50
N SER A 88 14.36 5.66 -14.28
CA SER A 88 14.41 5.64 -15.73
C SER A 88 15.83 5.94 -16.19
N GLU A 89 16.50 4.93 -16.72
CA GLU A 89 17.83 5.05 -17.35
C GLU A 89 17.65 5.26 -18.85
N ALA A 90 18.02 6.43 -19.36
CA ALA A 90 18.04 6.68 -20.80
C ALA A 90 19.27 6.01 -21.43
N LEU A 91 19.05 4.85 -22.06
CA LEU A 91 20.12 4.07 -22.68
C LEU A 91 20.48 4.58 -24.09
N GLY A 92 19.48 5.12 -24.79
CA GLY A 92 19.61 5.72 -26.12
C GLY A 92 18.66 6.91 -26.27
N SER A 93 19.09 7.94 -27.00
CA SER A 93 18.32 9.18 -27.15
C SER A 93 18.50 9.81 -28.53
N ASN A 94 17.44 9.81 -29.32
CA ASN A 94 17.29 10.69 -30.49
C ASN A 94 15.90 11.33 -30.57
N GLY A 95 15.14 11.30 -29.48
CA GLY A 95 13.80 11.83 -29.36
C GLY A 95 13.47 12.05 -27.89
N SER A 96 12.18 12.17 -27.55
CA SER A 96 11.80 12.49 -26.17
C SER A 96 11.96 11.30 -25.21
N THR A 97 13.12 11.25 -24.56
CA THR A 97 13.41 10.33 -23.46
C THR A 97 12.50 10.55 -22.25
N SER A 98 12.02 11.76 -22.00
CA SER A 98 11.08 12.03 -20.91
C SER A 98 9.73 11.35 -21.15
N MET A 99 9.22 11.36 -22.39
CA MET A 99 8.00 10.63 -22.75
C MET A 99 8.24 9.12 -22.83
N GLY A 100 9.41 8.69 -23.32
CA GLY A 100 9.83 7.29 -23.21
C GLY A 100 9.87 6.80 -21.76
N SER A 101 10.26 7.67 -20.81
CA SER A 101 10.32 7.35 -19.38
C SER A 101 8.93 7.17 -18.78
N VAL A 102 7.93 7.93 -19.22
CA VAL A 102 6.53 7.71 -18.82
C VAL A 102 6.08 6.31 -19.26
N CYS A 103 6.32 5.96 -20.53
CA CYS A 103 5.95 4.64 -21.06
C CYS A 103 6.70 3.51 -20.35
N ALA A 104 8.02 3.62 -20.19
CA ALA A 104 8.84 2.63 -19.49
C ALA A 104 8.41 2.45 -18.03
N SER A 105 8.06 3.55 -17.36
CA SER A 105 7.62 3.53 -15.96
C SER A 105 6.24 2.88 -15.82
N THR A 106 5.30 3.16 -16.71
CA THR A 106 4.00 2.44 -16.73
C THR A 106 4.21 0.94 -16.83
N LEU A 107 5.02 0.47 -17.79
CA LEU A 107 5.31 -0.95 -17.98
C LEU A 107 6.00 -1.55 -16.74
N SER A 108 6.99 -0.84 -16.20
CA SER A 108 7.77 -1.26 -15.04
C SER A 108 6.93 -1.36 -13.77
N LEU A 109 6.04 -0.39 -13.53
CA LEU A 109 5.14 -0.36 -12.38
C LEU A 109 4.12 -1.50 -12.46
N LEU A 110 3.52 -1.74 -13.63
CA LEU A 110 2.62 -2.88 -13.84
C LEU A 110 3.35 -4.21 -13.61
N ASN A 111 4.56 -4.36 -14.15
CA ASN A 111 5.36 -5.57 -13.97
C ASN A 111 5.79 -5.80 -12.51
N ALA A 112 5.95 -4.72 -11.72
CA ALA A 112 6.22 -4.82 -10.29
C ALA A 112 4.97 -5.13 -9.44
N GLY A 113 3.80 -5.27 -10.07
CA GLY A 113 2.53 -5.54 -9.42
C GLY A 113 1.88 -4.32 -8.77
N VAL A 114 2.24 -3.10 -9.21
CA VAL A 114 1.57 -1.89 -8.75
C VAL A 114 0.20 -1.79 -9.44
N PRO A 115 -0.92 -1.71 -8.68
CA PRO A 115 -2.26 -1.61 -9.24
C PRO A 115 -2.53 -0.18 -9.74
N LEU A 116 -1.95 0.17 -10.89
CA LEU A 116 -2.26 1.44 -11.55
C LEU A 116 -3.73 1.49 -11.96
N LYS A 117 -4.37 2.64 -11.78
CA LYS A 117 -5.77 2.87 -12.18
C LYS A 117 -5.97 2.76 -13.69
N ALA A 118 -4.96 3.15 -14.47
CA ALA A 118 -4.91 3.03 -15.92
C ALA A 118 -3.47 3.17 -16.42
N PRO A 119 -3.10 2.54 -17.56
CA PRO A 119 -1.81 2.76 -18.18
C PRO A 119 -1.69 4.18 -18.76
N VAL A 120 -0.49 4.75 -18.67
CA VAL A 120 -0.17 6.10 -19.19
C VAL A 120 0.92 5.98 -20.25
N ALA A 121 0.73 6.64 -21.39
CA ALA A 121 1.77 6.82 -22.39
C ALA A 121 2.06 8.31 -22.60
N GLY A 122 3.26 8.58 -23.12
CA GLY A 122 3.71 9.92 -23.49
C GLY A 122 4.10 10.01 -24.97
N ILE A 123 3.85 11.18 -25.56
CA ILE A 123 4.31 11.52 -26.91
C ILE A 123 4.90 12.93 -26.92
N ALA A 124 5.95 13.13 -27.72
CA ALA A 124 6.49 14.44 -28.00
C ALA A 124 6.06 14.87 -29.40
N MET A 125 5.74 16.15 -29.51
CA MET A 125 5.18 16.76 -30.69
C MET A 125 5.96 18.03 -30.97
N GLY A 126 6.08 18.37 -32.25
CA GLY A 126 6.65 19.63 -32.69
C GLY A 126 5.65 20.43 -33.51
N LEU A 127 5.95 21.70 -33.70
CA LEU A 127 5.28 22.57 -34.64
C LEU A 127 6.34 23.34 -35.43
N ILE A 128 6.20 23.33 -36.74
CA ILE A 128 6.93 24.23 -37.64
C ILE A 128 5.92 25.25 -38.17
N SER A 129 6.34 26.50 -38.26
CA SER A 129 5.60 27.59 -38.85
C SER A 129 6.46 28.37 -39.82
N ASP A 130 5.89 28.77 -40.94
CA ASP A 130 6.58 29.63 -41.90
C ASP A 130 5.59 30.51 -42.66
N ASP A 131 6.08 31.61 -43.22
CA ASP A 131 5.31 32.46 -44.13
C ASP A 131 5.41 31.89 -45.55
N VAL A 132 4.30 31.37 -46.06
CA VAL A 132 4.18 30.87 -47.42
C VAL A 132 3.20 31.77 -48.18
N ASP A 133 3.73 32.51 -49.16
CA ASP A 133 2.96 33.43 -50.01
C ASP A 133 2.17 34.50 -49.23
N GLY A 134 2.73 35.02 -48.13
CA GLY A 134 2.13 36.07 -47.30
C GLY A 134 1.14 35.54 -46.26
N LYS A 135 1.12 34.22 -46.03
CA LYS A 135 0.25 33.56 -45.05
C LYS A 135 1.07 32.62 -44.18
N VAL A 136 0.93 32.77 -42.87
CA VAL A 136 1.56 31.86 -41.91
C VAL A 136 0.88 30.50 -41.97
N GLU A 137 1.63 29.48 -42.34
CA GLU A 137 1.22 28.08 -42.35
C GLU A 137 1.87 27.33 -41.18
N TYR A 138 1.18 26.31 -40.67
CA TYR A 138 1.62 25.53 -39.51
C TYR A 138 1.56 24.05 -39.80
N VAL A 139 2.60 23.30 -39.41
CA VAL A 139 2.68 21.85 -39.54
C VAL A 139 3.04 21.22 -38.21
N ALA A 140 2.16 20.36 -37.68
CA ALA A 140 2.41 19.60 -36.46
C ALA A 140 3.14 18.29 -36.77
N LEU A 141 4.24 18.05 -36.08
CA LEU A 141 5.06 16.86 -36.20
C LEU A 141 4.77 15.89 -35.05
N THR A 142 4.61 14.62 -35.36
CA THR A 142 4.40 13.54 -34.38
C THR A 142 5.70 12.82 -34.10
N ASP A 143 5.99 12.60 -32.83
CA ASP A 143 7.17 11.87 -32.34
C ASP A 143 8.50 12.48 -32.81
N ILE A 144 8.67 13.77 -32.50
CA ILE A 144 9.82 14.52 -32.99
C ILE A 144 11.16 13.92 -32.56
N LEU A 145 12.10 13.96 -33.51
CA LEU A 145 13.51 13.72 -33.29
C LEU A 145 14.17 14.92 -32.60
N GLY A 146 15.38 14.71 -32.07
CA GLY A 146 16.17 15.79 -31.46
C GLY A 146 16.49 16.92 -32.45
N ALA A 147 16.65 16.60 -33.74
CA ALA A 147 16.84 17.60 -34.78
C ALA A 147 15.57 18.44 -35.03
N GLU A 148 14.41 17.80 -35.06
CA GLU A 148 13.12 18.47 -35.28
C GLU A 148 12.73 19.38 -34.11
N ASP A 149 13.10 19.02 -32.88
CA ASP A 149 13.01 19.89 -31.70
C ASP A 149 13.88 21.15 -31.87
N ALA A 150 15.13 20.97 -32.29
CA ALA A 150 16.07 22.09 -32.46
C ALA A 150 15.60 23.09 -33.53
N PHE A 151 15.06 22.58 -34.64
CA PHE A 151 14.58 23.38 -35.77
C PHE A 151 13.12 23.83 -35.65
N GLY A 152 12.34 23.20 -34.77
CA GLY A 152 10.94 23.54 -34.56
C GLY A 152 10.74 24.88 -33.84
N ASP A 153 9.55 25.44 -34.03
CA ASP A 153 9.12 26.70 -33.43
C ASP A 153 8.41 26.50 -32.08
N MET A 154 7.86 25.31 -31.87
CA MET A 154 7.26 24.88 -30.61
C MET A 154 7.47 23.38 -30.43
N ASP A 155 7.80 22.97 -29.20
CA ASP A 155 7.79 21.57 -28.79
C ASP A 155 6.82 21.40 -27.62
N PHE A 156 6.05 20.32 -27.65
CA PHE A 156 5.16 20.00 -26.55
C PHE A 156 5.06 18.51 -26.33
N LYS A 157 4.88 18.15 -25.06
CA LYS A 157 4.91 16.78 -24.57
C LYS A 157 3.58 16.50 -23.89
N VAL A 158 2.88 15.49 -24.38
CA VAL A 158 1.56 15.11 -23.89
C VAL A 158 1.63 13.72 -23.31
N ALA A 159 1.31 13.59 -22.04
CA ALA A 159 1.16 12.30 -21.37
C ALA A 159 -0.28 12.11 -20.87
N GLY A 160 -0.75 10.87 -20.85
CA GLY A 160 -2.11 10.59 -20.42
C GLY A 160 -2.54 9.15 -20.61
N THR A 161 -3.72 8.87 -20.07
CA THR A 161 -4.43 7.61 -20.24
C THR A 161 -5.20 7.62 -21.57
N LYS A 162 -5.99 6.57 -21.81
CA LYS A 162 -6.99 6.57 -22.88
C LYS A 162 -8.03 7.70 -22.71
N ASP A 163 -8.35 8.03 -21.46
CA ASP A 163 -9.51 8.85 -21.12
C ASP A 163 -9.16 10.34 -21.01
N PHE A 164 -8.00 10.67 -20.44
CA PHE A 164 -7.61 12.07 -20.20
C PHE A 164 -6.09 12.28 -20.23
N VAL A 165 -5.69 13.55 -20.31
CA VAL A 165 -4.29 14.00 -20.23
C VAL A 165 -3.88 14.09 -18.76
N THR A 166 -2.78 13.45 -18.38
CA THR A 166 -2.23 13.50 -17.01
C THR A 166 -1.14 14.55 -16.86
N ALA A 167 -0.41 14.87 -17.94
CA ALA A 167 0.55 15.96 -17.96
C ALA A 167 0.67 16.56 -19.36
N LEU A 168 0.92 17.87 -19.40
CA LEU A 168 1.23 18.64 -20.59
C LEU A 168 2.40 19.56 -20.26
N GLN A 169 3.46 19.50 -21.06
CA GLN A 169 4.54 20.50 -21.07
C GLN A 169 4.58 21.10 -22.48
N LEU A 170 4.74 22.42 -22.57
CA LEU A 170 4.82 23.13 -23.84
C LEU A 170 5.87 24.22 -23.71
N ASP A 171 6.78 24.26 -24.66
CA ASP A 171 7.79 25.29 -24.83
C ASP A 171 7.66 25.85 -26.25
N THR A 172 7.63 27.18 -26.39
CA THR A 172 7.39 27.85 -27.68
C THR A 172 8.31 29.02 -27.86
N LYS A 173 8.76 29.21 -29.10
CA LYS A 173 9.51 30.40 -29.55
C LYS A 173 8.60 31.42 -30.23
N LEU A 174 7.35 31.05 -30.53
CA LEU A 174 6.35 31.89 -31.20
C LEU A 174 5.65 32.83 -30.22
N ASP A 175 5.34 34.05 -30.68
CA ASP A 175 4.57 35.06 -29.93
C ASP A 175 3.11 34.64 -29.69
N GLY A 176 2.61 33.71 -30.49
CA GLY A 176 1.28 33.13 -30.35
C GLY A 176 0.95 32.16 -31.47
N ILE A 177 0.04 31.24 -31.21
CA ILE A 177 -0.52 30.34 -32.23
C ILE A 177 -2.05 30.39 -32.22
N PRO A 178 -2.71 30.20 -33.37
CA PRO A 178 -4.16 30.09 -33.40
C PRO A 178 -4.66 28.92 -32.54
N ALA A 179 -5.74 29.14 -31.77
CA ALA A 179 -6.31 28.09 -30.93
C ALA A 179 -6.75 26.84 -31.73
N SER A 180 -7.16 27.02 -32.98
CA SER A 180 -7.48 25.92 -33.91
C SER A 180 -6.27 25.05 -34.22
N VAL A 181 -5.08 25.65 -34.38
CA VAL A 181 -3.81 24.94 -34.64
C VAL A 181 -3.40 24.14 -33.41
N LEU A 182 -3.45 24.75 -32.22
CA LEU A 182 -3.17 24.04 -30.97
C LEU A 182 -4.13 22.85 -30.76
N SER A 183 -5.43 23.06 -31.00
CA SER A 183 -6.43 22.00 -30.87
C SER A 183 -6.17 20.85 -31.84
N ALA A 184 -5.81 21.15 -33.09
CA ALA A 184 -5.47 20.11 -34.07
C ALA A 184 -4.21 19.34 -33.64
N ALA A 185 -3.18 20.04 -33.18
CA ALA A 185 -1.93 19.43 -32.73
C ALA A 185 -2.14 18.52 -31.50
N LEU A 186 -3.00 18.92 -30.55
CA LEU A 186 -3.37 18.09 -29.40
C LEU A 186 -4.21 16.86 -29.78
N LEU A 187 -5.07 16.96 -30.80
CA LEU A 187 -5.81 15.81 -31.33
C LEU A 187 -4.87 14.80 -32.00
N GLN A 188 -3.92 15.29 -32.81
CA GLN A 188 -2.87 14.46 -33.39
C GLN A 188 -2.00 13.79 -32.30
N ALA A 189 -1.67 14.51 -31.24
CA ALA A 189 -0.97 13.95 -30.08
C ALA A 189 -1.78 12.87 -29.36
N LYS A 190 -3.11 13.05 -29.23
CA LYS A 190 -4.00 12.03 -28.66
C LYS A 190 -3.97 10.74 -29.50
N GLU A 191 -4.07 10.84 -30.82
CA GLU A 191 -4.02 9.68 -31.71
C GLU A 191 -2.71 8.92 -31.56
N ALA A 192 -1.57 9.62 -31.58
CA ALA A 192 -0.26 9.02 -31.38
C ALA A 192 -0.10 8.36 -29.99
N ARG A 193 -0.58 9.03 -28.93
CA ARG A 193 -0.56 8.48 -27.58
C ARG A 193 -1.39 7.20 -27.47
N LEU A 194 -2.56 7.15 -28.11
CA LEU A 194 -3.41 5.96 -28.12
C LEU A 194 -2.77 4.81 -28.91
N ALA A 195 -2.07 5.11 -30.01
CA ALA A 195 -1.29 4.12 -30.74
C ALA A 195 -0.18 3.50 -29.88
N ILE A 196 0.56 4.33 -29.13
CA ILE A 196 1.60 3.85 -28.20
C ILE A 196 0.99 3.01 -27.08
N LEU A 197 -0.12 3.46 -26.46
CA LEU A 197 -0.82 2.70 -25.42
C LEU A 197 -1.24 1.32 -25.92
N LYS A 198 -1.70 1.22 -27.17
CA LYS A 198 -2.08 -0.06 -27.77
C LYS A 198 -0.89 -1.03 -27.81
N VAL A 199 0.27 -0.57 -28.28
CA VAL A 199 1.49 -1.39 -28.33
C VAL A 199 1.99 -1.74 -26.92
N MET A 200 1.93 -0.81 -25.97
CA MET A 200 2.30 -1.09 -24.58
C MET A 200 1.42 -2.19 -23.96
N ASN A 201 0.11 -2.17 -24.23
CA ASN A 201 -0.82 -3.18 -23.74
C ASN A 201 -0.57 -4.57 -24.35
N GLU A 202 0.09 -4.68 -25.50
CA GLU A 202 0.50 -5.97 -26.06
C GLU A 202 1.61 -6.63 -25.22
N ALA A 203 2.40 -5.84 -24.49
CA ALA A 203 3.45 -6.33 -23.59
C ALA A 203 2.92 -6.65 -22.19
N ILE A 204 2.08 -5.78 -21.62
CA ILE A 204 1.45 -5.96 -20.30
C ILE A 204 0.18 -5.10 -20.22
N ASP A 205 -0.98 -5.74 -20.00
CA ASP A 205 -2.30 -5.10 -19.98
C ASP A 205 -2.89 -4.96 -18.57
N ARG A 206 -2.31 -5.66 -17.59
CA ARG A 206 -2.68 -5.64 -16.17
C ARG A 206 -1.44 -5.80 -15.30
N PRO A 207 -1.50 -5.41 -14.01
CA PRO A 207 -0.40 -5.66 -13.10
C PRO A 207 -0.08 -7.16 -12.99
N ASP A 208 1.21 -7.49 -12.97
CA ASP A 208 1.69 -8.83 -12.62
C ASP A 208 1.56 -9.09 -11.11
N ASP A 209 1.77 -10.33 -10.70
CA ASP A 209 1.96 -10.62 -9.28
C ASP A 209 3.24 -9.95 -8.76
N MET A 210 3.18 -9.38 -7.56
CA MET A 210 4.36 -8.78 -6.93
C MET A 210 5.50 -9.80 -6.81
N ASN A 211 6.73 -9.32 -7.03
CA ASN A 211 7.94 -10.14 -6.92
C ASN A 211 8.03 -10.82 -5.53
N PRO A 212 8.40 -12.11 -5.43
CA PRO A 212 8.60 -12.77 -4.14
C PRO A 212 9.65 -12.11 -3.23
N LEU A 213 10.62 -11.40 -3.80
CA LEU A 213 11.65 -10.65 -3.07
C LEU A 213 11.19 -9.27 -2.59
N ALA A 214 10.05 -8.78 -3.10
CA ALA A 214 9.47 -7.54 -2.59
C ALA A 214 8.85 -7.80 -1.21
N PRO A 215 8.97 -6.86 -0.26
CA PRO A 215 8.33 -7.00 1.04
C PRO A 215 6.82 -7.16 0.87
N ARG A 216 6.21 -8.08 1.59
CA ARG A 216 4.75 -8.21 1.66
C ARG A 216 4.26 -7.40 2.84
N ILE A 217 3.34 -6.48 2.58
CA ILE A 217 2.79 -5.60 3.60
C ILE A 217 1.37 -6.07 3.93
N ILE A 218 1.18 -6.51 5.16
CA ILE A 218 -0.13 -6.78 5.73
C ILE A 218 -0.59 -5.52 6.45
N SER A 219 -1.77 -5.01 6.08
CA SER A 219 -2.41 -3.92 6.81
C SER A 219 -3.45 -4.47 7.78
N ILE A 220 -3.41 -4.01 9.02
CA ILE A 220 -4.46 -4.22 10.02
C ILE A 220 -4.86 -2.89 10.63
N LYS A 221 -6.08 -2.82 11.16
CA LYS A 221 -6.57 -1.64 11.87
C LYS A 221 -6.87 -2.00 13.31
N ILE A 222 -6.38 -1.20 14.24
CA ILE A 222 -6.62 -1.34 15.68
C ILE A 222 -7.35 -0.10 16.23
N PRO A 223 -8.01 -0.21 17.39
CA PRO A 223 -8.55 0.95 18.09
C PRO A 223 -7.45 1.95 18.46
N VAL A 224 -7.73 3.26 18.30
CA VAL A 224 -6.74 4.34 18.51
C VAL A 224 -6.22 4.38 19.95
N ASP A 225 -7.06 4.01 20.93
CA ASP A 225 -6.69 3.90 22.34
C ASP A 225 -5.66 2.79 22.63
N GLN A 226 -5.54 1.82 21.73
CA GLN A 226 -4.65 0.66 21.88
C GLN A 226 -3.27 0.88 21.21
N ILE A 227 -3.11 1.95 20.43
CA ILE A 227 -1.83 2.32 19.80
C ILE A 227 -0.71 2.40 20.86
N GLY A 228 -0.98 3.06 21.99
CA GLY A 228 -0.02 3.20 23.07
C GLY A 228 0.41 1.87 23.71
N ALA A 229 -0.51 0.90 23.79
CA ALA A 229 -0.24 -0.43 24.33
C ALA A 229 0.65 -1.25 23.38
N VAL A 230 0.38 -1.19 22.07
CA VAL A 230 1.16 -1.88 21.04
C VAL A 230 2.57 -1.31 20.90
N ILE A 231 2.72 0.01 20.94
CA ILE A 231 4.04 0.67 20.92
C ILE A 231 4.81 0.34 22.22
N GLY A 232 4.12 0.45 23.36
CA GLY A 232 4.70 0.28 24.68
C GLY A 232 5.66 1.41 25.09
N PRO A 233 6.18 1.39 26.33
CA PRO A 233 7.05 2.45 26.84
C PRO A 233 8.32 2.58 25.99
N LYS A 234 8.55 3.77 25.42
CA LYS A 234 9.68 4.06 24.51
C LYS A 234 9.78 3.11 23.30
N GLY A 235 8.66 2.54 22.84
CA GLY A 235 8.66 1.60 21.72
C GLY A 235 9.17 0.19 22.06
N LYS A 236 9.31 -0.16 23.35
CA LYS A 236 9.89 -1.44 23.75
C LYS A 236 9.12 -2.65 23.20
N VAL A 237 7.80 -2.61 23.25
CA VAL A 237 6.94 -3.74 22.84
C VAL A 237 7.01 -3.93 21.33
N ILE A 238 6.86 -2.85 20.57
CA ILE A 238 6.93 -2.93 19.11
C ILE A 238 8.32 -3.33 18.61
N ASN A 239 9.39 -2.86 19.25
CA ASN A 239 10.76 -3.27 18.91
C ASN A 239 10.99 -4.75 19.21
N GLN A 240 10.45 -5.27 20.32
CA GLN A 240 10.53 -6.69 20.65
C GLN A 240 9.82 -7.55 19.61
N ILE A 241 8.61 -7.17 19.17
CA ILE A 241 7.88 -7.90 18.12
C ILE A 241 8.69 -7.90 16.82
N GLN A 242 9.27 -6.76 16.42
CA GLN A 242 10.11 -6.67 15.22
C GLN A 242 11.36 -7.55 15.33
N GLU A 243 12.02 -7.60 16.50
CA GLU A 243 13.22 -8.43 16.72
C GLU A 243 12.90 -9.94 16.71
N GLU A 244 11.79 -10.34 17.34
CA GLU A 244 11.38 -11.75 17.41
C GLU A 244 10.87 -12.29 16.06
N THR A 245 10.16 -11.46 15.30
CA THR A 245 9.54 -11.88 14.04
C THR A 245 10.39 -11.57 12.81
N GLY A 246 11.30 -10.61 12.90
CA GLY A 246 12.03 -10.06 11.76
C GLY A 246 11.17 -9.21 10.81
N ALA A 247 9.92 -8.89 11.19
CA ALA A 247 9.05 -8.01 10.43
C ALA A 247 9.37 -6.53 10.75
N GLU A 248 9.20 -5.65 9.78
CA GLU A 248 9.19 -4.20 9.99
C GLU A 248 7.76 -3.73 10.23
N ILE A 249 7.52 -2.95 11.28
CA ILE A 249 6.18 -2.50 11.64
C ILE A 249 6.13 -0.97 11.66
N SER A 250 5.15 -0.41 10.95
CA SER A 250 4.81 1.02 10.95
C SER A 250 3.40 1.20 11.48
N ILE A 251 3.20 2.17 12.36
CA ILE A 251 1.91 2.48 12.97
C ILE A 251 1.56 3.92 12.63
N GLU A 252 0.35 4.13 12.12
CA GLU A 252 -0.22 5.44 11.83
C GLU A 252 -1.06 5.93 13.02
N ASP A 253 -1.24 7.25 13.11
CA ASP A 253 -2.01 7.89 14.19
C ASP A 253 -3.52 7.54 14.16
N ASP A 254 -4.01 7.02 13.02
CA ASP A 254 -5.41 6.59 12.84
C ASP A 254 -5.67 5.12 13.25
N GLY A 255 -4.65 4.45 13.80
CA GLY A 255 -4.69 3.04 14.21
C GLY A 255 -4.41 2.04 13.09
N THR A 256 -4.04 2.50 11.89
CA THR A 256 -3.58 1.62 10.82
C THR A 256 -2.17 1.15 11.09
N ILE A 257 -1.94 -0.16 11.03
CA ILE A 257 -0.62 -0.78 11.21
C ILE A 257 -0.25 -1.50 9.91
N PHE A 258 0.95 -1.18 9.40
CA PHE A 258 1.55 -1.84 8.25
C PHE A 258 2.68 -2.75 8.73
N ILE A 259 2.55 -4.04 8.43
CA ILE A 259 3.49 -5.09 8.81
C ILE A 259 4.17 -5.60 7.56
N GLY A 260 5.45 -5.28 7.39
CA GLY A 260 6.27 -5.70 6.27
C GLY A 260 7.15 -6.88 6.61
N ALA A 261 7.14 -7.92 5.78
CA ALA A 261 8.15 -8.97 5.87
C ALA A 261 8.49 -9.51 4.48
N THR A 262 9.71 -10.03 4.33
CA THR A 262 10.14 -10.77 3.14
C THR A 262 9.55 -12.18 3.09
N ASN A 263 9.01 -12.68 4.20
CA ASN A 263 8.36 -13.98 4.31
C ASN A 263 6.99 -13.85 4.99
N GLY A 264 5.95 -14.47 4.41
CA GLY A 264 4.57 -14.41 4.92
C GLY A 264 4.42 -14.91 6.36
N THR A 265 5.19 -15.93 6.75
CA THR A 265 5.12 -16.49 8.12
C THR A 265 5.57 -15.48 9.18
N ALA A 266 6.51 -14.60 8.86
CA ALA A 266 6.98 -13.55 9.75
C ALA A 266 5.92 -12.44 9.92
N ALA A 267 5.28 -12.04 8.82
CA ALA A 267 4.21 -11.04 8.86
C ALA A 267 2.99 -11.54 9.65
N ASP A 268 2.60 -12.82 9.49
CA ASP A 268 1.49 -13.42 10.23
C ASP A 268 1.78 -13.55 11.73
N ALA A 269 3.01 -13.90 12.10
CA ALA A 269 3.44 -13.95 13.50
C ALA A 269 3.40 -12.55 14.14
N ALA A 270 3.90 -11.53 13.45
CA ALA A 270 3.83 -10.14 13.92
C ALA A 270 2.39 -9.66 14.04
N LYS A 271 1.53 -10.00 13.06
CA LYS A 271 0.09 -9.69 13.11
C LYS A 271 -0.58 -10.31 14.33
N ALA A 272 -0.32 -11.59 14.60
CA ALA A 272 -0.91 -12.29 15.75
C ALA A 272 -0.45 -11.67 17.07
N ALA A 273 0.83 -11.31 17.20
CA ALA A 273 1.36 -10.63 18.38
C ALA A 273 0.69 -9.27 18.60
N ILE A 274 0.56 -8.45 17.55
CA ILE A 274 -0.08 -7.13 17.65
C ILE A 274 -1.56 -7.26 18.02
N LEU A 275 -2.30 -8.15 17.37
CA LEU A 275 -3.71 -8.38 17.67
C LEU A 275 -3.91 -8.86 19.10
N SER A 276 -3.02 -9.71 19.63
CA SER A 276 -3.12 -10.16 21.03
C SER A 276 -3.01 -9.02 22.05
N ILE A 277 -2.32 -7.93 21.69
CA ILE A 277 -2.12 -6.74 22.53
C ILE A 277 -3.24 -5.72 22.32
N ALA A 278 -3.59 -5.49 21.05
CA ALA A 278 -4.52 -4.43 20.64
C ALA A 278 -5.98 -4.82 20.82
N ASP A 279 -6.30 -6.10 20.66
CA ASP A 279 -7.62 -6.65 20.91
C ASP A 279 -7.41 -7.98 21.64
N PRO A 280 -7.11 -7.94 22.96
CA PRO A 280 -7.08 -9.13 23.77
C PRO A 280 -8.52 -9.63 23.81
N LYS A 281 -8.92 -10.44 22.81
CA LYS A 281 -10.27 -10.92 22.52
C LYS A 281 -11.21 -10.55 23.65
N LEU A 282 -12.00 -9.49 23.46
CA LEU A 282 -13.19 -9.34 24.30
C LEU A 282 -13.96 -10.65 24.16
N PRO A 283 -14.07 -11.45 25.24
CA PRO A 283 -14.64 -12.77 25.10
C PRO A 283 -16.08 -12.61 24.63
N GLU A 284 -16.41 -13.16 23.45
CA GLU A 284 -17.74 -13.02 22.90
C GLU A 284 -18.73 -13.89 23.69
N ILE A 285 -19.98 -13.44 23.80
CA ILE A 285 -21.05 -14.22 24.41
C ILE A 285 -21.19 -15.53 23.62
N GLY A 286 -21.07 -16.67 24.30
CA GLY A 286 -21.10 -18.01 23.71
C GLY A 286 -19.74 -18.67 23.46
N GLU A 287 -18.63 -17.98 23.67
CA GLU A 287 -17.29 -18.57 23.52
C GLU A 287 -16.93 -19.45 24.74
N ARG A 288 -16.39 -20.65 24.49
CA ARG A 288 -16.04 -21.65 25.52
C ARG A 288 -14.58 -21.57 25.90
N TYR A 289 -14.31 -21.60 27.21
CA TYR A 289 -12.99 -21.51 27.80
C TYR A 289 -12.77 -22.62 28.82
N ASN A 290 -11.58 -23.20 28.82
CA ASN A 290 -11.10 -24.05 29.91
C ASN A 290 -10.36 -23.19 30.92
N GLY A 291 -11.10 -22.66 31.89
CA GLY A 291 -10.58 -21.74 32.88
C GLY A 291 -10.15 -22.42 34.18
N THR A 292 -9.29 -21.75 34.96
CA THR A 292 -8.84 -22.25 36.27
C THR A 292 -9.43 -21.41 37.39
N ILE A 293 -9.95 -22.04 38.45
CA ILE A 293 -10.51 -21.32 39.60
C ILE A 293 -9.38 -20.63 40.37
N VAL A 294 -9.41 -19.30 40.41
CA VAL A 294 -8.40 -18.49 41.11
C VAL A 294 -8.85 -18.08 42.50
N LYS A 295 -10.17 -17.96 42.73
CA LYS A 295 -10.72 -17.53 44.02
C LYS A 295 -12.16 -17.97 44.21
N LEU A 296 -12.50 -18.45 45.40
CA LEU A 296 -13.87 -18.74 45.81
C LEU A 296 -14.41 -17.56 46.65
N ALA A 297 -15.69 -17.23 46.46
CA ALA A 297 -16.40 -16.23 47.24
C ALA A 297 -17.78 -16.78 47.65
N THR A 298 -18.43 -16.17 48.63
CA THR A 298 -19.74 -16.63 49.14
C THR A 298 -20.86 -16.68 48.09
N PHE A 299 -20.72 -15.94 46.98
CA PHE A 299 -21.71 -15.83 45.91
C PHE A 299 -21.29 -16.51 44.58
N GLY A 300 -20.10 -17.10 44.50
CA GLY A 300 -19.62 -17.76 43.29
C GLY A 300 -18.11 -18.01 43.25
N ALA A 301 -17.63 -18.54 42.13
CA ALA A 301 -16.22 -18.81 41.87
C ALA A 301 -15.67 -17.87 40.79
N PHE A 302 -14.48 -17.32 41.01
CA PHE A 302 -13.74 -16.55 40.00
C PHE A 302 -12.85 -17.51 39.21
N VAL A 303 -13.04 -17.51 37.89
CA VAL A 303 -12.35 -18.39 36.95
C VAL A 303 -11.51 -17.52 36.02
N ASN A 304 -10.20 -17.78 35.97
CA ASN A 304 -9.31 -17.12 35.04
C ASN A 304 -9.47 -17.74 33.64
N LEU A 305 -9.80 -16.91 32.64
CA LEU A 305 -10.07 -17.32 31.26
C LEU A 305 -8.88 -17.00 30.34
N LEU A 306 -8.30 -15.82 30.55
CA LEU A 306 -7.15 -15.28 29.83
C LEU A 306 -6.24 -14.53 30.83
N PRO A 307 -4.94 -14.34 30.53
CA PRO A 307 -4.06 -13.54 31.37
C PRO A 307 -4.65 -12.15 31.65
N GLY A 308 -4.97 -11.86 32.92
CA GLY A 308 -5.55 -10.58 33.34
C GLY A 308 -7.08 -10.43 33.19
N LYS A 309 -7.81 -11.47 32.73
CA LYS A 309 -9.28 -11.48 32.66
C LYS A 309 -9.88 -12.65 33.44
N ASP A 310 -10.65 -12.31 34.47
CA ASP A 310 -11.39 -13.26 35.30
C ASP A 310 -12.90 -13.13 35.04
N GLY A 311 -13.60 -14.27 34.97
CA GLY A 311 -15.05 -14.36 34.92
C GLY A 311 -15.64 -14.91 36.22
N LEU A 312 -16.89 -14.54 36.50
CA LEU A 312 -17.63 -14.99 37.69
C LEU A 312 -18.60 -16.11 37.32
N LEU A 313 -18.41 -17.28 37.92
CA LEU A 313 -19.35 -18.39 37.89
C LEU A 313 -20.28 -18.28 39.13
N HIS A 314 -21.52 -17.85 38.92
CA HIS A 314 -22.47 -17.62 40.02
C HIS A 314 -22.92 -18.93 40.68
N ILE A 315 -23.19 -18.90 41.99
CA ILE A 315 -23.61 -20.09 42.77
C ILE A 315 -24.84 -20.81 42.20
N SER A 316 -25.74 -20.08 41.52
CA SER A 316 -26.91 -20.68 40.86
C SER A 316 -26.54 -21.58 39.68
N GLN A 317 -25.45 -21.28 38.97
CA GLN A 317 -24.98 -22.08 37.85
C GLN A 317 -24.15 -23.28 38.34
N ILE A 318 -23.36 -23.10 39.40
CA ILE A 318 -22.64 -24.18 40.09
C ILE A 318 -23.62 -25.24 40.62
N ARG A 319 -24.77 -24.79 41.15
CA ARG A 319 -25.86 -25.70 41.57
C ARG A 319 -26.42 -26.55 40.43
N LYS A 320 -26.47 -26.04 39.20
CA LYS A 320 -26.90 -26.82 38.02
C LYS A 320 -25.88 -27.90 37.66
N MET A 321 -24.59 -27.62 37.86
CA MET A 321 -23.49 -28.58 37.64
C MET A 321 -23.53 -29.75 38.61
N HIS A 322 -23.93 -29.51 39.87
CA HIS A 322 -24.00 -30.55 40.91
C HIS A 322 -25.43 -31.06 41.19
N GLY A 323 -26.23 -31.23 40.14
CA GLY A 323 -27.52 -31.93 40.21
C GLY A 323 -28.61 -31.25 41.03
N GLY A 324 -28.56 -29.92 41.19
CA GLY A 324 -29.61 -29.13 41.84
C GLY A 324 -29.63 -29.20 43.37
N LYS A 325 -28.66 -29.87 44.01
CA LYS A 325 -28.56 -29.91 45.47
C LYS A 325 -28.23 -28.54 46.05
N ARG A 326 -28.81 -28.22 47.21
CA ARG A 326 -28.56 -26.95 47.90
C ARG A 326 -27.13 -26.96 48.47
N ILE A 327 -26.25 -26.22 47.82
CA ILE A 327 -24.87 -26.00 48.28
C ILE A 327 -24.91 -24.94 49.39
N GLU A 328 -24.46 -25.32 50.59
CA GLU A 328 -24.32 -24.43 51.75
C GLU A 328 -22.93 -23.76 51.78
N ASN A 329 -21.85 -24.51 51.49
CA ASN A 329 -20.51 -23.97 51.30
C ASN A 329 -19.96 -24.34 49.91
N LEU A 330 -19.38 -23.36 49.22
CA LEU A 330 -18.77 -23.56 47.90
C LEU A 330 -17.45 -24.37 47.97
N GLU A 331 -16.79 -24.37 49.13
CA GLU A 331 -15.56 -25.12 49.39
C GLU A 331 -15.78 -26.65 49.43
N ASP A 332 -17.02 -27.11 49.60
CA ASP A 332 -17.34 -28.55 49.65
C ASP A 332 -17.41 -29.19 48.24
N VAL A 333 -17.42 -28.38 47.19
CA VAL A 333 -17.71 -28.82 45.81
C VAL A 333 -16.66 -28.40 44.79
N MET A 334 -15.86 -27.37 45.08
CA MET A 334 -14.82 -26.87 44.18
C MET A 334 -13.62 -26.39 44.98
N ASN A 335 -12.41 -26.61 44.48
CA ASN A 335 -11.17 -26.11 45.06
C ASN A 335 -10.53 -25.02 44.19
N VAL A 336 -9.79 -24.12 44.83
CA VAL A 336 -8.92 -23.18 44.12
C VAL A 336 -7.84 -23.97 43.38
N GLY A 337 -7.71 -23.74 42.07
CA GLY A 337 -6.81 -24.48 41.18
C GLY A 337 -7.51 -25.51 40.29
N ASP A 338 -8.79 -25.80 40.51
CA ASP A 338 -9.54 -26.73 39.66
C ASP A 338 -9.79 -26.12 38.27
N LYS A 339 -9.73 -26.98 37.25
CA LYS A 339 -10.04 -26.61 35.87
C LYS A 339 -11.51 -26.86 35.58
N VAL A 340 -12.19 -25.87 35.02
CA VAL A 340 -13.60 -25.94 34.65
C VAL A 340 -13.85 -25.40 33.25
N GLU A 341 -14.69 -26.09 32.50
CA GLU A 341 -15.13 -25.67 31.18
C GLU A 341 -16.36 -24.77 31.30
N VAL A 342 -16.22 -23.53 30.82
CA VAL A 342 -17.18 -22.46 31.04
C VAL A 342 -17.42 -21.68 29.74
N GLU A 343 -18.66 -21.26 29.53
CA GLU A 343 -19.10 -20.42 28.42
C GLU A 343 -19.45 -19.03 28.95
N ILE A 344 -19.16 -17.98 28.19
CA ILE A 344 -19.56 -16.61 28.56
C ILE A 344 -21.04 -16.41 28.28
N GLY A 345 -21.84 -16.23 29.33
CA GLY A 345 -23.27 -16.01 29.23
C GLY A 345 -23.63 -14.53 29.00
N GLU A 346 -23.08 -13.63 29.81
CA GLU A 346 -23.39 -12.20 29.73
C GLU A 346 -22.17 -11.35 30.06
N ILE A 347 -22.10 -10.16 29.46
CA ILE A 347 -21.06 -9.15 29.71
C ILE A 347 -21.74 -7.92 30.32
N ASP A 348 -21.45 -7.62 31.57
CA ASP A 348 -21.98 -6.45 32.29
C ASP A 348 -21.37 -5.16 31.68
N PRO A 349 -22.05 -3.99 31.69
CA PRO A 349 -21.53 -2.74 31.11
C PRO A 349 -20.23 -2.23 31.74
N LYS A 350 -19.80 -2.82 32.86
CA LYS A 350 -18.52 -2.58 33.53
C LYS A 350 -17.41 -3.55 33.13
N GLY A 351 -17.63 -4.39 32.11
CA GLY A 351 -16.66 -5.36 31.59
C GLY A 351 -16.51 -6.63 32.45
N LYS A 352 -17.47 -6.91 33.35
CA LYS A 352 -17.47 -8.15 34.16
C LYS A 352 -18.12 -9.28 33.37
N LEU A 353 -17.46 -10.43 33.31
CA LEU A 353 -17.90 -11.61 32.56
C LEU A 353 -18.69 -12.55 33.47
N SER A 354 -19.92 -12.86 33.09
CA SER A 354 -20.76 -13.87 33.76
C SER A 354 -20.64 -15.21 33.03
N LEU A 355 -20.31 -16.27 33.76
CA LEU A 355 -20.02 -17.58 33.20
C LEU A 355 -21.17 -18.57 33.41
N ILE A 356 -21.35 -19.46 32.44
CA ILE A 356 -22.29 -20.59 32.46
C ILE A 356 -21.47 -21.88 32.29
N PRO A 357 -21.69 -22.92 33.10
CA PRO A 357 -20.99 -24.18 32.97
C PRO A 357 -21.49 -24.93 31.73
N VAL A 358 -20.56 -25.51 30.97
CA VAL A 358 -20.90 -26.44 29.89
C VAL A 358 -21.17 -27.80 30.54
N LEU A 359 -22.41 -28.28 30.43
CA LEU A 359 -22.77 -29.62 30.91
C LEU A 359 -22.60 -30.59 29.75
N ASP A 360 -21.72 -31.58 29.89
CA ASP A 360 -21.61 -32.67 28.93
C ASP A 360 -22.92 -33.49 28.91
N GLU A 361 -23.64 -33.47 27.79
CA GLU A 361 -24.79 -34.35 27.54
C GLU A 361 -24.38 -35.81 27.24
N SER A 362 -23.42 -36.36 27.99
CA SER A 362 -22.96 -37.75 27.82
C SER A 362 -23.36 -38.70 28.96
N GLN A 363 -24.26 -38.30 29.87
CA GLN A 363 -24.79 -39.18 30.93
C GLN A 363 -26.33 -39.18 31.03
N LYS A 364 -27.03 -39.29 29.90
CA LYS A 364 -28.47 -39.60 29.85
C LYS A 364 -28.78 -40.73 28.87
N SER A 365 -28.16 -41.90 29.04
CA SER A 365 -28.67 -43.15 28.47
C SER A 365 -28.10 -44.31 29.27
N ASP A 366 -28.84 -44.76 30.28
CA ASP A 366 -28.90 -46.16 30.75
C ASP A 366 -29.60 -46.20 32.10
N THR A 367 -30.94 -46.06 32.09
CA THR A 367 -31.85 -46.53 33.16
C THR A 367 -33.29 -46.31 32.72
N ALA A 368 -33.77 -47.09 31.75
CA ALA A 368 -35.20 -47.40 31.58
C ALA A 368 -35.40 -48.45 30.46
N SER A 369 -35.19 -49.72 30.79
CA SER A 369 -35.82 -50.85 30.10
C SER A 369 -35.82 -52.06 31.04
N GLU A 370 -36.91 -52.21 31.78
CA GLU A 370 -37.49 -53.50 32.19
C GLU A 370 -38.98 -53.45 31.84
#